data_AF-A0A3C1RDJ7-F1
#
_entry.id   AF-A0A3C1RDJ7-F1
#
_cell.length_a   1.000
_cell.length_b   1.000
_cell.length_c   1.000
_cell.angle_alpha   90.00
_cell.angle_beta   90.00
_cell.angle_gamma   90.00
#
_symmetry.space_group_name_H-M   'P 1'
#
loop_
_entity.id
_entity.type
_entity.pdbx_description
1 polymer ?
#
loop_
_entity_poly.entity_id
_entity_poly.type
_entity_poly.pdbx_seq_one_letter_code
_entity_poly.pdbx_strand_id
1 'polypeptide(L)'
;MDNFYDWTNFPKTKLYADIIAEWEALLDNKNLNELAYHSFLQKTPAIFLTVLESYLVVSKLKLGSDYETDFVIVEEGYSDGTIYELIEIESPHTNLFDQKGKPTSKFNAALQQIRDWKRFLINNKSEFKKIFPTASTKIIKDSRLRFKIVIGRRSDNLEHLEKRRQIAEQENIEIISFDRLTDLAKCRRHFSDVAKIYAAQMDNVDFRLRNELANPFYQCTTDSGWRSICRKGHSHIYTNMIEDILSIRTYNEYFDTYKKNYG
;
A
#
# COMPACT_ATOMS: atom_id res chain seq x y z
N MET A 1 -19.74 19.85 -18.89
CA MET A 1 -19.72 18.50 -19.49
C MET A 1 -19.30 17.56 -18.40
N ASP A 2 -20.07 16.49 -18.22
CA ASP A 2 -19.90 15.49 -17.17
C ASP A 2 -18.67 14.63 -17.49
N ASN A 3 -17.47 15.11 -17.17
CA ASN A 3 -16.25 14.37 -17.48
C ASN A 3 -16.06 13.27 -16.44
N PHE A 4 -16.43 12.05 -16.83
CA PHE A 4 -15.96 10.82 -16.20
C PHE A 4 -14.61 10.47 -16.81
N TYR A 5 -13.69 9.95 -15.99
CA TYR A 5 -12.40 9.51 -16.49
C TYR A 5 -12.41 8.01 -16.79
N ASP A 6 -11.81 7.65 -17.92
CA ASP A 6 -11.56 6.26 -18.33
C ASP A 6 -10.23 5.79 -17.72
N TRP A 7 -10.28 5.25 -16.50
CA TRP A 7 -9.11 4.67 -15.84
C TRP A 7 -8.71 3.34 -16.47
N THR A 8 -9.65 2.65 -17.10
CA THR A 8 -9.43 1.39 -17.82
C THR A 8 -8.32 1.52 -18.87
N ASN A 9 -8.28 2.65 -19.59
CA ASN A 9 -7.27 2.90 -20.61
C ASN A 9 -5.96 3.53 -20.10
N PHE A 10 -5.89 3.98 -18.84
CA PHE A 10 -4.68 4.61 -18.29
C PHE A 10 -3.41 3.76 -18.49
N PRO A 11 -3.37 2.43 -18.22
CA PRO A 11 -2.17 1.63 -18.41
C PRO A 11 -1.67 1.51 -19.86
N LYS A 12 -2.49 1.90 -20.85
CA LYS A 12 -2.13 1.90 -22.28
C LYS A 12 -1.54 3.23 -22.75
N THR A 13 -1.55 4.25 -21.89
CA THR A 13 -1.08 5.59 -22.24
C THR A 13 0.43 5.68 -22.24
N LYS A 14 0.98 6.63 -23.01
CA LYS A 14 2.41 6.96 -22.94
C LYS A 14 2.80 7.44 -21.54
N LEU A 15 1.91 8.17 -20.86
CA LEU A 15 2.14 8.65 -19.50
C LEU A 15 2.41 7.49 -18.51
N TYR A 16 1.65 6.40 -18.60
CA TYR A 16 1.89 5.22 -17.76
C TYR A 16 3.27 4.61 -18.02
N ALA A 17 3.65 4.47 -19.30
CA ALA A 17 4.99 3.98 -19.67
C ALA A 17 6.11 4.88 -19.15
N ASP A 18 5.92 6.20 -19.20
CA ASP A 18 6.90 7.17 -18.70
C ASP A 18 7.04 7.09 -17.16
N ILE A 19 5.94 6.90 -16.41
CA ILE A 19 5.98 6.69 -14.94
C ILE A 19 6.75 5.41 -14.59
N ILE A 20 6.53 4.32 -15.33
CA ILE A 20 7.28 3.07 -15.12
C ILE A 20 8.78 3.28 -15.41
N ALA A 21 9.13 4.02 -16.47
CA ALA A 21 10.52 4.32 -16.80
C ALA A 21 11.20 5.18 -15.71
N GLU A 22 10.49 6.16 -15.15
CA GLU A 22 10.98 6.96 -14.03
C GLU A 22 11.26 6.10 -12.78
N TRP A 23 10.34 5.18 -12.47
CA TRP A 23 10.54 4.21 -11.39
C TRP A 23 11.77 3.33 -11.60
N GLU A 24 11.96 2.79 -12.80
CA GLU A 24 13.13 1.95 -13.11
C GLU A 24 14.44 2.74 -13.01
N ALA A 25 14.46 3.98 -13.51
CA ALA A 25 15.60 4.88 -13.37
C ALA A 25 15.93 5.18 -11.89
N LEU A 26 14.90 5.33 -11.04
CA LEU A 26 15.05 5.49 -9.60
C LEU A 26 15.72 4.24 -8.98
N LEU A 27 15.24 3.04 -9.33
CA LEU A 27 15.77 1.77 -8.80
C LEU A 27 17.22 1.48 -9.19
N ASP A 28 17.69 2.01 -10.31
CA ASP A 28 19.06 1.80 -10.79
C ASP A 28 20.06 2.82 -10.20
N ASN A 29 19.57 3.87 -9.54
CA ASN A 29 20.41 4.87 -8.90
C ASN A 29 20.84 4.46 -7.48
N LYS A 30 22.06 3.92 -7.37
CA LYS A 30 22.67 3.46 -6.10
C LYS A 30 22.98 4.57 -5.10
N ASN A 31 22.94 5.84 -5.51
CA ASN A 31 23.25 6.97 -4.64
C ASN A 31 22.02 7.49 -3.89
N LEU A 32 20.82 6.98 -4.20
CA LEU A 32 19.60 7.37 -3.53
C LEU A 32 19.45 6.69 -2.18
N ASN A 33 18.98 7.45 -1.20
CA ASN A 33 18.56 6.93 0.09
C ASN A 33 17.12 6.38 0.02
N GLU A 34 16.70 5.72 1.10
CA GLU A 34 15.38 5.10 1.21
C GLU A 34 14.21 6.08 0.98
N LEU A 35 14.39 7.34 1.44
CA LEU A 35 13.40 8.40 1.30
C LEU A 35 13.01 8.67 -0.16
N ALA A 36 13.93 8.51 -1.11
CA ALA A 36 13.63 8.69 -2.53
C ALA A 36 12.59 7.67 -3.03
N TYR A 37 12.75 6.39 -2.67
CA TYR A 37 11.82 5.32 -3.03
C TYR A 37 10.50 5.47 -2.29
N HIS A 38 10.54 5.80 -1.00
CA HIS A 38 9.35 6.12 -0.20
C HIS A 38 8.54 7.24 -0.86
N SER A 39 9.20 8.35 -1.22
CA SER A 39 8.53 9.53 -1.80
C SER A 39 7.87 9.21 -3.14
N PHE A 40 8.51 8.40 -3.97
CA PHE A 40 7.93 7.96 -5.24
C PHE A 40 6.70 7.08 -5.01
N LEU A 41 6.83 6.04 -4.18
CA LEU A 41 5.71 5.14 -3.84
C LEU A 41 4.54 5.89 -3.18
N GLN A 42 4.83 6.89 -2.34
CA GLN A 42 3.82 7.75 -1.71
C GLN A 42 3.00 8.56 -2.73
N LYS A 43 3.64 8.99 -3.82
CA LYS A 43 2.98 9.73 -4.91
C LYS A 43 2.21 8.81 -5.84
N THR A 44 2.66 7.58 -6.04
CA THR A 44 2.07 6.63 -7.01
C THR A 44 1.61 5.31 -6.38
N PRO A 45 0.89 5.31 -5.24
CA PRO A 45 0.54 4.08 -4.52
C PRO A 45 -0.32 3.14 -5.35
N ALA A 46 -1.26 3.69 -6.14
CA ALA A 46 -2.19 2.89 -6.94
C ALA A 46 -1.48 2.00 -7.98
N ILE A 47 -0.33 2.46 -8.48
CA ILE A 47 0.44 1.80 -9.53
C ILE A 47 1.28 0.66 -8.95
N PHE A 48 1.94 0.91 -7.81
CA PHE A 48 3.01 0.04 -7.30
C PHE A 48 2.64 -0.75 -6.05
N LEU A 49 1.80 -0.21 -5.17
CA LEU A 49 1.50 -0.83 -3.88
C LEU A 49 0.17 -1.60 -3.91
N THR A 50 -0.82 -1.07 -4.61
CA THR A 50 -2.19 -1.54 -4.42
C THR A 50 -2.65 -2.64 -5.36
N VAL A 51 -3.66 -3.36 -4.88
CA VAL A 51 -4.49 -4.28 -5.65
C VAL A 51 -5.83 -3.62 -5.99
N LEU A 52 -6.71 -4.37 -6.65
CA LEU A 52 -7.96 -3.86 -7.21
C LEU A 52 -9.00 -3.51 -6.15
N GLU A 53 -8.95 -4.21 -5.01
CA GLU A 53 -9.78 -4.03 -3.83
C GLU A 53 -9.25 -2.92 -2.90
N SER A 54 -8.09 -2.35 -3.18
CA SER A 54 -7.53 -1.24 -2.40
C SER A 54 -8.19 0.08 -2.79
N TYR A 55 -8.46 0.93 -1.80
CA TYR A 55 -9.07 2.25 -2.03
C TYR A 55 -8.38 3.39 -1.28
N LEU A 56 -7.39 3.08 -0.45
CA LEU A 56 -6.61 4.06 0.29
C LEU A 56 -5.26 3.47 0.68
N VAL A 57 -4.23 4.32 0.69
CA VAL A 57 -2.93 3.98 1.30
C VAL A 57 -2.57 5.11 2.27
N VAL A 58 -2.20 4.75 3.50
CA VAL A 58 -1.68 5.66 4.51
C VAL A 58 -0.16 5.60 4.47
N SER A 59 0.52 6.74 4.55
CA SER A 59 1.97 6.78 4.70
C SER A 59 2.36 7.24 6.10
N LYS A 60 3.42 6.65 6.67
CA LYS A 60 3.96 7.02 7.98
C LYS A 60 2.90 6.95 9.08
N LEU A 61 2.13 5.85 9.12
CA LEU A 61 1.11 5.63 10.15
C LEU A 61 1.79 5.32 11.48
N LYS A 62 1.47 6.08 12.53
CA LYS A 62 2.06 5.89 13.86
C LYS A 62 1.34 4.80 14.64
N LEU A 63 2.11 3.89 15.23
CA LEU A 63 1.61 2.90 16.18
C LEU A 63 2.09 3.30 17.59
N GLY A 64 1.24 4.05 18.29
CA GLY A 64 1.62 4.68 19.56
C GLY A 64 2.64 5.79 19.36
N SER A 65 3.52 5.99 20.36
CA SER A 65 4.61 6.97 20.30
C SER A 65 5.90 6.41 19.70
N ASP A 66 6.03 5.09 19.62
CA ASP A 66 7.34 4.44 19.52
C ASP A 66 7.60 3.86 18.12
N TYR A 67 6.55 3.63 17.32
CA TYR A 67 6.67 2.97 16.02
C TYR A 67 5.92 3.73 14.93
N GLU A 68 6.41 3.61 13.72
CA GLU A 68 5.85 4.22 12.51
C GLU A 68 6.03 3.22 11.35
N THR A 69 4.96 2.98 10.59
CA THR A 69 5.01 2.12 9.39
C THR A 69 5.37 2.93 8.16
N ASP A 70 5.97 2.34 7.12
CA ASP A 70 6.15 3.09 5.87
C ASP A 70 4.83 3.31 5.14
N PHE A 71 4.07 2.23 4.97
CA PHE A 71 2.74 2.28 4.35
C PHE A 71 1.75 1.37 5.07
N VAL A 72 0.47 1.76 4.99
CA VAL A 72 -0.66 0.86 5.27
C VAL A 72 -1.63 0.91 4.11
N ILE A 73 -1.83 -0.22 3.44
CA ILE A 73 -2.87 -0.36 2.42
C ILE A 73 -4.19 -0.72 3.10
N VAL A 74 -5.26 -0.04 2.73
CA VAL A 74 -6.62 -0.35 3.15
C VAL A 74 -7.36 -1.01 1.99
N GLU A 75 -7.77 -2.26 2.19
CA GLU A 75 -8.43 -3.08 1.17
C GLU A 75 -9.83 -3.52 1.61
N GLU A 76 -10.72 -3.64 0.64
CA GLU A 76 -12.02 -4.27 0.83
C GLU A 76 -11.83 -5.76 1.14
N GLY A 77 -12.52 -6.22 2.18
CA GLY A 77 -12.42 -7.59 2.66
C GLY A 77 -13.76 -8.33 2.71
N TYR A 78 -14.75 -7.83 1.98
CA TYR A 78 -16.07 -8.38 1.78
C TYR A 78 -16.82 -8.56 3.12
N SER A 79 -17.54 -9.68 3.27
CA SER A 79 -18.25 -10.03 4.50
C SER A 79 -17.36 -10.07 5.75
N ASP A 80 -16.05 -10.26 5.56
CA ASP A 80 -15.08 -10.39 6.66
C ASP A 80 -14.48 -9.04 7.09
N GLY A 81 -14.91 -7.94 6.47
CA GLY A 81 -14.53 -6.57 6.78
C GLY A 81 -13.14 -6.18 6.31
N THR A 82 -12.78 -4.91 6.45
CA THR A 82 -11.54 -4.28 5.93
C THR A 82 -10.26 -5.04 6.27
N ILE A 83 -9.36 -5.14 5.30
CA ILE A 83 -7.99 -5.64 5.45
C ILE A 83 -7.02 -4.47 5.54
N TYR A 84 -6.04 -4.59 6.42
CA TYR A 84 -4.94 -3.64 6.53
C TYR A 84 -3.62 -4.37 6.26
N GLU A 85 -2.91 -3.97 5.22
CA GLU A 85 -1.55 -4.47 4.97
C GLU A 85 -0.53 -3.42 5.40
N LEU A 86 0.24 -3.73 6.44
CA LEU A 86 1.32 -2.89 6.95
C LEU A 86 2.61 -3.24 6.22
N ILE A 87 3.27 -2.24 5.66
CA ILE A 87 4.46 -2.39 4.83
C ILE A 87 5.65 -1.67 5.49
N GLU A 88 6.75 -2.39 5.62
CA GLU A 88 8.09 -1.85 5.81
C GLU A 88 8.85 -1.91 4.48
N ILE A 89 9.56 -0.85 4.13
CA ILE A 89 10.48 -0.82 3.00
C ILE A 89 11.91 -0.63 3.50
N GLU A 90 12.86 -1.24 2.81
CA GLU A 90 14.29 -0.93 2.95
C GLU A 90 14.84 -0.58 1.57
N SER A 91 16.12 -0.18 1.46
CA SER A 91 16.71 0.12 0.15
C SER A 91 16.62 -1.07 -0.84
N PRO A 92 16.36 -0.83 -2.15
CA PRO A 92 16.55 -1.85 -3.19
C PRO A 92 18.00 -2.33 -3.27
N HIS A 93 18.96 -1.57 -2.74
CA HIS A 93 20.38 -1.94 -2.75
C HIS A 93 20.80 -2.74 -1.51
N THR A 94 19.85 -3.04 -0.61
CA THR A 94 20.10 -3.87 0.57
C THR A 94 20.17 -5.35 0.19
N ASN A 95 21.26 -6.01 0.54
CA ASN A 95 21.36 -7.47 0.48
C ASN A 95 20.65 -8.07 1.69
N LEU A 96 19.81 -9.07 1.47
CA LEU A 96 19.11 -9.77 2.56
C LEU A 96 20.04 -10.69 3.34
N PHE A 97 21.00 -11.31 2.65
CA PHE A 97 21.96 -12.25 3.24
C PHE A 97 23.40 -11.84 2.93
N ASP A 98 24.30 -12.11 3.87
CA ASP A 98 25.74 -11.93 3.70
C ASP A 98 26.38 -13.05 2.87
N GLN A 99 27.68 -12.97 2.63
CA GLN A 99 28.44 -13.98 1.88
C GLN A 99 28.47 -15.36 2.55
N LYS A 100 28.11 -15.45 3.84
CA LYS A 100 27.99 -16.70 4.60
C LYS A 100 26.54 -17.19 4.66
N GLY A 101 25.63 -16.57 3.91
CA GLY A 101 24.22 -16.90 3.85
C GLY A 101 23.45 -16.55 5.13
N LYS A 102 23.97 -15.64 5.97
CA LYS A 102 23.29 -15.18 7.20
C LYS A 102 22.49 -13.90 6.92
N PRO A 103 21.32 -13.70 7.55
CA PRO A 103 20.57 -12.45 7.42
C PRO A 103 21.42 -11.23 7.78
N THR A 104 21.40 -10.19 6.95
CA THR A 104 22.12 -8.95 7.22
C THR A 104 21.50 -8.18 8.38
N SER A 105 22.25 -7.23 8.96
CA SER A 105 21.75 -6.37 10.04
C SER A 105 20.51 -5.58 9.61
N LYS A 106 20.49 -5.09 8.37
CA LYS A 106 19.35 -4.38 7.79
C LYS A 106 18.11 -5.26 7.65
N PHE A 107 18.26 -6.47 7.11
CA PHE A 107 17.13 -7.38 7.01
C PHE A 107 16.60 -7.80 8.39
N ASN A 108 17.49 -8.05 9.36
CA ASN A 108 17.09 -8.30 10.74
C ASN A 108 16.37 -7.11 11.38
N ALA A 109 16.78 -5.87 11.09
CA ALA A 109 16.11 -4.68 11.60
C ALA A 109 14.68 -4.55 11.06
N ALA A 110 14.47 -4.76 9.75
CA ALA A 110 13.13 -4.77 9.16
C ALA A 110 12.24 -5.87 9.76
N LEU A 111 12.77 -7.08 9.96
CA LEU A 111 12.03 -8.15 10.65
C LEU A 111 11.67 -7.76 12.10
N GLN A 112 12.61 -7.08 12.79
CA GLN A 112 12.39 -6.61 14.15
C GLN A 112 11.27 -5.55 14.21
N GLN A 113 11.23 -4.61 13.25
CA GLN A 113 10.13 -3.64 13.13
C GLN A 113 8.76 -4.33 13.02
N ILE A 114 8.62 -5.31 12.12
CA ILE A 114 7.37 -6.06 11.99
C ILE A 114 6.97 -6.76 13.30
N ARG A 115 7.93 -7.38 13.99
CA ARG A 115 7.69 -8.05 15.28
C ARG A 115 7.25 -7.07 16.35
N ASP A 116 7.85 -5.88 16.39
CA ASP A 116 7.51 -4.83 17.35
C ASP A 116 6.13 -4.24 17.06
N TRP A 117 5.77 -4.04 15.79
CA TRP A 117 4.40 -3.65 15.42
C TRP A 117 3.39 -4.69 15.84
N LYS A 118 3.63 -5.98 15.55
CA LYS A 118 2.76 -7.09 15.99
C LYS A 118 2.58 -7.08 17.51
N ARG A 119 3.69 -6.98 18.26
CA ARG A 119 3.67 -6.92 19.72
C ARG A 119 2.90 -5.71 20.24
N PHE A 120 3.13 -4.53 19.66
CA PHE A 120 2.42 -3.31 20.03
C PHE A 120 0.91 -3.48 19.83
N LEU A 121 0.47 -3.98 18.68
CA LEU A 121 -0.96 -4.14 18.37
C LEU A 121 -1.63 -5.19 19.25
N ILE A 122 -0.93 -6.27 19.61
CA ILE A 122 -1.41 -7.29 20.56
C ILE A 122 -1.62 -6.67 21.95
N ASN A 123 -0.67 -5.86 22.41
CA ASN A 123 -0.68 -5.27 23.75
C ASN A 123 -1.61 -4.05 23.87
N ASN A 124 -1.89 -3.36 22.77
CA ASN A 124 -2.65 -2.09 22.75
C ASN A 124 -3.97 -2.21 21.98
N LYS A 125 -4.82 -3.17 22.35
CA LYS A 125 -6.10 -3.44 21.65
C LYS A 125 -7.05 -2.25 21.55
N SER A 126 -7.02 -1.34 22.52
CA SER A 126 -7.85 -0.13 22.49
C SER A 126 -7.36 0.86 21.43
N GLU A 127 -6.03 1.06 21.32
CA GLU A 127 -5.44 1.88 20.26
C GLU A 127 -5.63 1.22 18.90
N PHE A 128 -5.42 -0.09 18.81
CA PHE A 128 -5.69 -0.89 17.62
C PHE A 128 -7.08 -0.58 17.03
N LYS A 129 -8.14 -0.66 17.84
CA LYS A 129 -9.52 -0.41 17.38
C LYS A 129 -9.75 1.03 16.92
N LYS A 130 -8.96 2.00 17.40
CA LYS A 130 -9.05 3.41 17.00
C LYS A 130 -8.37 3.66 15.66
N ILE A 131 -7.26 2.99 15.37
CA ILE A 131 -6.47 3.22 14.16
C ILE A 131 -6.82 2.25 13.03
N PHE A 132 -7.36 1.07 13.35
CA PHE A 132 -7.82 0.06 12.41
C PHE A 132 -9.28 -0.29 12.72
N PRO A 133 -10.26 0.41 12.13
CA PRO A 133 -11.66 0.01 12.21
C PRO A 133 -11.85 -1.41 11.68
N THR A 134 -12.11 -2.37 12.56
CA THR A 134 -12.37 -3.78 12.20
C THR A 134 -13.19 -4.47 13.28
N ALA A 135 -13.97 -5.47 12.87
CA ALA A 135 -14.76 -6.31 13.76
C ALA A 135 -13.90 -7.24 14.64
N SER A 136 -12.65 -7.52 14.23
CA SER A 136 -11.74 -8.46 14.91
C SER A 136 -10.39 -7.83 15.18
N THR A 137 -9.91 -7.96 16.42
CA THR A 137 -8.55 -7.54 16.80
C THR A 137 -7.56 -8.71 16.86
N LYS A 138 -7.90 -9.84 16.22
CA LYS A 138 -6.97 -10.99 16.11
C LYS A 138 -5.79 -10.60 15.22
N ILE A 139 -4.57 -10.88 15.69
CA ILE A 139 -3.32 -10.50 15.01
C ILE A 139 -2.57 -11.72 14.43
N ILE A 140 -2.66 -12.87 15.10
CA ILE A 140 -1.84 -14.06 14.76
C ILE A 140 -2.58 -15.01 13.82
N LYS A 141 -3.86 -15.31 14.10
CA LYS A 141 -4.69 -16.22 13.30
C LYS A 141 -5.98 -15.52 12.90
N ASP A 142 -6.43 -15.74 11.67
CA ASP A 142 -7.62 -15.08 11.09
C ASP A 142 -7.54 -13.56 11.22
N SER A 143 -6.32 -13.02 11.08
CA SER A 143 -6.09 -11.59 11.19
C SER A 143 -6.55 -10.87 9.94
N ARG A 144 -7.17 -9.72 10.14
CA ARG A 144 -7.38 -8.73 9.07
C ARG A 144 -6.13 -7.89 8.81
N LEU A 145 -5.04 -8.17 9.52
CA LEU A 145 -3.74 -7.58 9.26
C LEU A 145 -2.90 -8.50 8.40
N ARG A 146 -2.26 -7.89 7.41
CA ARG A 146 -1.14 -8.48 6.67
C ARG A 146 0.10 -7.63 6.93
N PHE A 147 1.26 -8.26 6.82
CA PHE A 147 2.54 -7.60 7.04
C PHE A 147 3.43 -7.92 5.86
N LYS A 148 4.12 -6.91 5.34
CA LYS A 148 4.96 -7.02 4.15
C LYS A 148 6.28 -6.29 4.36
N ILE A 149 7.36 -6.87 3.87
CA ILE A 149 8.67 -6.22 3.74
C ILE A 149 8.98 -6.12 2.25
N VAL A 150 9.32 -4.92 1.78
CA VAL A 150 9.87 -4.67 0.44
C VAL A 150 11.35 -4.33 0.58
N ILE A 151 12.23 -5.22 0.13
CA ILE A 151 13.67 -5.09 0.38
C ILE A 151 14.49 -5.70 -0.76
N GLY A 152 15.55 -4.99 -1.16
CA GLY A 152 16.52 -5.50 -2.12
C GLY A 152 16.00 -5.62 -3.56
N ARG A 153 16.89 -6.08 -4.45
CA ARG A 153 16.57 -6.51 -5.81
C ARG A 153 16.42 -8.04 -5.89
N ARG A 154 15.89 -8.51 -7.01
CA ARG A 154 15.72 -9.93 -7.33
C ARG A 154 17.08 -10.64 -7.29
N SER A 155 17.11 -11.78 -6.60
CA SER A 155 18.26 -12.69 -6.52
C SER A 155 17.99 -13.93 -7.34
N ASP A 156 18.99 -14.43 -8.05
CA ASP A 156 19.01 -15.73 -8.72
C ASP A 156 19.57 -16.86 -7.83
N ASN A 157 20.15 -16.50 -6.67
CA ASN A 157 20.62 -17.45 -5.68
C ASN A 157 19.46 -18.22 -5.03
N LEU A 158 19.30 -19.50 -5.38
CA LEU A 158 18.23 -20.39 -4.91
C LEU A 158 18.22 -20.56 -3.39
N GLU A 159 19.38 -20.70 -2.75
CA GLU A 159 19.49 -20.85 -1.30
C GLU A 159 18.94 -19.61 -0.57
N HIS A 160 19.28 -18.41 -1.06
CA HIS A 160 18.75 -17.16 -0.52
C HIS A 160 17.23 -17.05 -0.73
N LEU A 161 16.72 -17.52 -1.88
CA LEU A 161 15.28 -17.54 -2.15
C LEU A 161 14.53 -18.48 -1.20
N GLU A 162 15.07 -19.67 -0.95
CA GLU A 162 14.52 -20.64 -0.01
C GLU A 162 14.55 -20.13 1.43
N LYS A 163 15.69 -19.58 1.89
CA LYS A 163 15.81 -18.97 3.23
C LYS A 163 14.83 -17.82 3.42
N ARG A 164 14.69 -16.93 2.43
CA ARG A 164 13.70 -15.84 2.47
C ARG A 164 12.28 -16.39 2.60
N ARG A 165 11.92 -17.44 1.84
CA ARG A 165 10.61 -18.08 1.92
C ARG A 165 10.37 -18.68 3.31
N GLN A 166 11.35 -19.42 3.83
CA GLN A 166 11.27 -20.01 5.17
C GLN A 166 11.03 -18.95 6.25
N ILE A 167 11.79 -17.84 6.21
CA ILE A 167 11.61 -16.73 7.16
C ILE A 167 10.22 -16.10 6.99
N ALA A 168 9.77 -15.85 5.76
CA ALA A 168 8.46 -15.28 5.48
C ALA A 168 7.31 -16.14 6.05
N GLU A 169 7.40 -17.47 5.87
CA GLU A 169 6.44 -18.42 6.43
C GLU A 169 6.46 -18.45 7.96
N GLN A 170 7.65 -18.51 8.57
CA GLN A 170 7.82 -18.53 10.03
C GLN A 170 7.28 -17.27 10.69
N GLU A 171 7.53 -16.11 10.08
CA GLU A 171 7.05 -14.83 10.59
C GLU A 171 5.59 -14.56 10.19
N ASN A 172 5.00 -15.35 9.29
CA ASN A 172 3.69 -15.10 8.67
C ASN A 172 3.60 -13.67 8.08
N ILE A 173 4.50 -13.38 7.13
CA ILE A 173 4.60 -12.11 6.41
C ILE A 173 4.89 -12.34 4.93
N GLU A 174 4.66 -11.34 4.08
CA GLU A 174 5.19 -11.33 2.72
C GLU A 174 6.55 -10.62 2.70
N ILE A 175 7.54 -11.17 2.01
CA ILE A 175 8.83 -10.50 1.79
C ILE A 175 9.05 -10.46 0.29
N ILE A 176 9.15 -9.28 -0.33
CA ILE A 176 9.31 -9.13 -1.78
C ILE A 176 10.45 -8.17 -2.12
N SER A 177 10.97 -8.27 -3.34
CA SER A 177 11.93 -7.31 -3.87
C SER A 177 11.21 -6.13 -4.55
N PHE A 178 11.94 -5.03 -4.77
CA PHE A 178 11.43 -3.91 -5.55
C PHE A 178 11.08 -4.31 -6.99
N ASP A 179 11.79 -5.27 -7.58
CA ASP A 179 11.45 -5.78 -8.91
C ASP A 179 10.06 -6.42 -8.95
N ARG A 180 9.56 -6.98 -7.84
CA ARG A 180 8.19 -7.51 -7.79
C ARG A 180 7.16 -6.38 -7.92
N LEU A 181 7.41 -5.21 -7.33
CA LEU A 181 6.56 -4.04 -7.53
C LEU A 181 6.58 -3.60 -9.00
N THR A 182 7.76 -3.58 -9.62
CA THR A 182 7.92 -3.29 -11.05
C THR A 182 7.15 -4.27 -11.93
N ASP A 183 7.27 -5.58 -11.67
CA ASP A 183 6.55 -6.61 -12.43
C ASP A 183 5.05 -6.42 -12.31
N LEU A 184 4.54 -6.18 -11.09
CA LEU A 184 3.13 -5.97 -10.85
C LEU A 184 2.62 -4.75 -11.62
N ALA A 185 3.37 -3.64 -11.58
CA ALA A 185 3.02 -2.43 -12.32
C ALA A 185 3.03 -2.68 -13.84
N LYS A 186 4.08 -3.30 -14.40
CA LYS A 186 4.15 -3.66 -15.83
C LYS A 186 3.06 -4.63 -16.28
N CYS A 187 2.60 -5.50 -15.39
CA CYS A 187 1.52 -6.44 -15.65
C CYS A 187 0.13 -5.81 -15.49
N ARG A 188 0.00 -4.57 -14.99
CA ARG A 188 -1.30 -3.90 -14.92
C ARG A 188 -1.84 -3.69 -16.33
N ARG A 189 -3.01 -4.26 -16.61
CA ARG A 189 -3.67 -4.12 -17.92
C ARG A 189 -4.79 -3.08 -17.91
N HIS A 190 -5.37 -2.83 -16.75
CA HIS A 190 -6.39 -1.81 -16.56
C HIS A 190 -6.42 -1.36 -15.09
N PHE A 191 -6.95 -0.16 -14.85
CA PHE A 191 -7.57 0.20 -13.58
C PHE A 191 -9.09 0.06 -13.73
N SER A 192 -9.83 -0.10 -12.63
CA SER A 192 -11.29 -0.12 -12.69
C SER A 192 -11.79 1.32 -12.71
N ASP A 193 -12.81 1.62 -13.54
CA ASP A 193 -13.43 2.95 -13.54
C ASP A 193 -14.21 3.24 -12.25
N VAL A 194 -14.44 2.23 -11.41
CA VAL A 194 -15.05 2.37 -10.08
C VAL A 194 -14.30 1.54 -9.06
N ALA A 195 -14.18 2.06 -7.83
CA ALA A 195 -13.54 1.34 -6.74
C ALA A 195 -14.33 0.06 -6.41
N LYS A 196 -13.61 -1.05 -6.19
CA LYS A 196 -14.20 -2.36 -5.89
C LYS A 196 -14.52 -2.51 -4.41
N ILE A 197 -15.55 -1.79 -3.99
CA ILE A 197 -16.10 -1.84 -2.63
C ILE A 197 -17.46 -2.53 -2.71
N TYR A 198 -17.61 -3.62 -1.97
CA TYR A 198 -18.77 -4.50 -2.05
C TYR A 198 -19.62 -4.39 -0.79
N ALA A 199 -20.49 -3.39 -0.76
CA ALA A 199 -21.44 -3.16 0.33
C ALA A 199 -22.78 -2.69 -0.23
N ALA A 200 -23.90 -3.05 0.40
CA ALA A 200 -25.24 -2.67 -0.08
C ALA A 200 -25.44 -1.14 -0.18
N GLN A 201 -24.71 -0.38 0.63
CA GLN A 201 -24.70 1.08 0.59
C GLN A 201 -24.13 1.63 -0.73
N MET A 202 -23.22 0.88 -1.39
CA MET A 202 -22.57 1.28 -2.64
C MET A 202 -23.53 1.32 -3.83
N ASP A 203 -24.66 0.62 -3.76
CA ASP A 203 -25.66 0.59 -4.83
C ASP A 203 -26.32 1.95 -5.06
N ASN A 204 -26.32 2.80 -4.03
CA ASN A 204 -26.92 4.14 -4.07
C ASN A 204 -25.88 5.27 -4.17
N VAL A 205 -24.58 4.95 -4.21
CA VAL A 205 -23.52 5.98 -4.31
C VAL A 205 -23.38 6.43 -5.76
N ASP A 206 -23.38 7.75 -5.95
CA ASP A 206 -23.19 8.39 -7.25
C ASP A 206 -21.93 7.88 -7.96
N PHE A 207 -22.07 7.56 -9.26
CA PHE A 207 -20.97 7.03 -10.06
C PHE A 207 -19.74 7.95 -10.07
N ARG A 208 -19.92 9.27 -10.01
CA ARG A 208 -18.82 10.25 -9.98
C ARG A 208 -17.95 10.07 -8.75
N LEU A 209 -18.57 9.91 -7.59
CA LEU A 209 -17.83 9.68 -6.33
C LEU A 209 -17.07 8.36 -6.39
N ARG A 210 -17.67 7.32 -6.98
CA ARG A 210 -17.03 6.00 -7.14
C ARG A 210 -15.88 6.03 -8.16
N ASN A 211 -16.02 6.79 -9.25
CA ASN A 211 -14.99 6.98 -10.26
C ASN A 211 -13.82 7.81 -9.72
N GLU A 212 -14.11 8.87 -8.98
CA GLU A 212 -13.10 9.67 -8.30
C GLU A 212 -12.37 8.87 -7.21
N LEU A 213 -13.07 7.99 -6.49
CA LEU A 213 -12.45 7.08 -5.54
C LEU A 213 -11.52 6.06 -6.23
N ALA A 214 -11.79 5.71 -7.49
CA ALA A 214 -10.97 4.82 -8.30
C ALA A 214 -9.78 5.50 -8.97
N ASN A 215 -9.67 6.84 -8.88
CA ASN A 215 -8.67 7.64 -9.57
C ASN A 215 -7.23 7.14 -9.26
N PRO A 216 -6.49 6.60 -10.22
CA PRO A 216 -5.19 5.97 -9.98
C PRO A 216 -4.05 6.96 -9.66
N PHE A 217 -4.34 8.26 -9.67
CA PHE A 217 -3.38 9.31 -9.36
C PHE A 217 -3.47 9.80 -7.91
N TYR A 218 -4.27 9.16 -7.04
CA TYR A 218 -4.29 9.52 -5.62
C TYR A 218 -2.92 9.29 -4.99
N GLN A 219 -2.52 10.19 -4.09
CA GLN A 219 -1.35 10.05 -3.24
C GLN A 219 -1.74 9.40 -1.90
N CYS A 220 -0.77 8.84 -1.19
CA CYS A 220 -1.03 8.34 0.17
C CYS A 220 -1.59 9.45 1.07
N THR A 221 -2.52 9.12 1.94
CA THR A 221 -2.95 10.00 3.03
C THR A 221 -1.92 10.01 4.16
N THR A 222 -1.90 11.08 4.94
CA THR A 222 -1.12 11.18 6.18
C THR A 222 -1.79 10.40 7.33
N ASP A 223 -1.03 10.11 8.39
CA ASP A 223 -1.56 9.58 9.67
C ASP A 223 -2.70 10.45 10.22
N SER A 224 -2.55 11.78 10.19
CA SER A 224 -3.59 12.71 10.66
C SER A 224 -4.85 12.65 9.81
N GLY A 225 -4.71 12.56 8.48
CA GLY A 225 -5.81 12.39 7.55
C GLY A 225 -6.58 11.10 7.83
N TRP A 226 -5.86 9.98 7.96
CA TRP A 226 -6.46 8.69 8.27
C TRP A 226 -7.19 8.69 9.63
N ARG A 227 -6.56 9.22 10.68
CA ARG A 227 -7.20 9.32 12.01
C ARG A 227 -8.44 10.20 11.99
N SER A 228 -8.51 11.20 11.11
CA SER A 228 -9.70 12.03 10.95
C SER A 228 -10.92 11.21 10.48
N ILE A 229 -10.69 10.22 9.61
CA ILE A 229 -11.70 9.26 9.15
C ILE A 229 -12.06 8.31 10.28
N CYS A 230 -11.08 7.67 10.92
CA CYS A 230 -11.35 6.64 11.95
C CYS A 230 -12.13 7.19 13.15
N ARG A 231 -11.93 8.46 13.53
CA ARG A 231 -12.65 9.12 14.63
C ARG A 231 -14.16 9.24 14.40
N LYS A 232 -14.64 9.14 13.16
CA LYS A 232 -16.07 9.18 12.83
C LYS A 232 -16.82 7.91 13.27
N GLY A 233 -16.11 6.90 13.78
CA GLY A 233 -16.71 5.80 14.56
C GLY A 233 -17.43 4.74 13.73
N HIS A 234 -17.11 4.64 12.44
CA HIS A 234 -17.70 3.65 11.55
C HIS A 234 -17.20 2.24 11.92
N SER A 235 -18.10 1.40 12.46
CA SER A 235 -17.85 -0.05 12.68
C SER A 235 -17.72 -0.81 11.37
N HIS A 236 -18.34 -0.30 10.31
CA HIS A 236 -18.21 -0.69 8.92
C HIS A 236 -18.12 0.58 8.07
N ILE A 237 -17.14 0.67 7.18
CA ILE A 237 -16.73 1.92 6.57
C ILE A 237 -17.57 2.27 5.31
N TYR A 238 -18.91 2.26 5.33
CA TYR A 238 -19.65 2.20 4.05
C TYR A 238 -20.63 3.32 3.66
N THR A 239 -21.24 4.11 4.55
CA THR A 239 -22.20 5.14 4.05
C THR A 239 -21.52 6.46 3.69
N ASN A 240 -20.65 7.00 4.56
CA ASN A 240 -20.00 8.31 4.35
C ASN A 240 -18.50 8.19 4.03
N MET A 241 -17.96 6.98 3.97
CA MET A 241 -16.52 6.76 3.79
C MET A 241 -15.99 7.38 2.51
N ILE A 242 -16.74 7.28 1.41
CA ILE A 242 -16.26 7.76 0.13
C ILE A 242 -16.06 9.27 0.20
N GLU A 243 -17.05 9.99 0.69
CA GLU A 243 -16.94 11.44 0.90
C GLU A 243 -15.83 11.79 1.90
N ASP A 244 -15.69 11.02 2.98
CA ASP A 244 -14.64 11.24 3.98
C ASP A 244 -13.24 11.01 3.40
N ILE A 245 -13.03 9.96 2.61
CA ILE A 245 -11.78 9.67 1.92
C ILE A 245 -11.51 10.76 0.89
N LEU A 246 -12.49 11.09 0.06
CA LEU A 246 -12.35 12.11 -0.97
C LEU A 246 -12.07 13.49 -0.36
N SER A 247 -12.60 13.79 0.82
CA SER A 247 -12.35 15.06 1.52
C SER A 247 -10.90 15.27 1.94
N ILE A 248 -10.14 14.18 2.12
CA ILE A 248 -8.71 14.24 2.49
C ILE A 248 -7.78 13.81 1.34
N ARG A 249 -8.35 13.43 0.20
CA ARG A 249 -7.59 12.88 -0.92
C ARG A 249 -6.81 13.97 -1.63
N THR A 250 -5.59 13.63 -2.01
CA THR A 250 -4.74 14.49 -2.85
C THR A 250 -4.28 13.70 -4.06
N TYR A 251 -3.96 14.41 -5.14
CA TYR A 251 -3.55 13.81 -6.42
C TYR A 251 -2.14 14.26 -6.79
N ASN A 252 -1.40 13.38 -7.46
CA ASN A 252 -0.05 13.69 -7.94
C ASN A 252 -0.09 14.52 -9.24
N GLU A 253 1.07 15.05 -9.59
CA GLU A 253 1.32 15.87 -10.78
C GLU A 253 0.99 15.15 -12.12
N TYR A 254 1.02 13.82 -12.14
CA TYR A 254 0.66 13.05 -13.33
C TYR A 254 -0.83 13.16 -13.64
N PHE A 255 -1.68 13.47 -12.65
CA PHE A 255 -3.11 13.64 -12.91
C PHE A 255 -3.40 14.82 -13.83
N ASP A 256 -2.70 15.95 -13.65
CA ASP A 256 -2.86 17.11 -14.52
C ASP A 256 -2.38 16.81 -15.94
N THR A 257 -1.29 16.06 -16.05
CA THR A 257 -0.79 15.57 -17.34
C THR A 257 -1.79 14.61 -17.99
N TYR A 258 -2.44 13.76 -17.21
CA TYR A 258 -3.46 12.85 -17.70
C TYR A 258 -4.66 13.62 -18.25
N LYS A 259 -5.24 14.52 -17.46
CA LYS A 259 -6.39 15.35 -17.85
C LYS A 259 -6.13 16.13 -19.13
N LYS A 260 -4.93 16.71 -19.28
CA LYS A 260 -4.57 17.51 -20.46
C LYS A 260 -4.51 16.68 -21.75
N ASN A 261 -4.05 15.44 -21.67
CA ASN A 261 -3.72 14.63 -22.86
C ASN A 261 -4.75 13.53 -23.15
N TYR A 262 -5.56 13.14 -22.17
CA TYR A 262 -6.44 11.98 -22.24
C TYR A 262 -7.83 12.18 -21.57
N GLY A 263 -8.09 13.33 -20.94
CA GLY A 263 -9.33 13.61 -20.19
C GLY A 263 -10.32 14.54 -20.89
#